data_AF-A0A179DC09-F1
#
_entry.id   AF-A0A179DC09-F1
#
_cell.length_a   1.000
_cell.length_b   1.000
_cell.length_c   1.000
_cell.angle_alpha   90.00
_cell.angle_beta   90.00
_cell.angle_gamma   90.00
#
_symmetry.space_group_name_H-M   'P 1'
#
loop_
_entity.id
_entity.type
_entity.pdbx_description
1 polymer ?
#
loop_
_entity_poly.entity_id
_entity_poly.type
_entity_poly.pdbx_seq_one_letter_code
_entity_poly.pdbx_strand_id
1 'polypeptide(L)'
;MLSAYQIQKVNEIDQIVFDFFKLHPKVKEIQCKDLMEIFVKENVFNKDYKEGLPLRDFLKKVEESDQLALFKKSTLYRNEENRYWYFKKKSKK
;
A
#
# COMPACT_ATOMS: atom_id res chain seq x y z
N MET A 1 16.91 5.01 6.17
CA MET A 1 16.30 3.88 6.90
C MET A 1 14.96 4.30 7.46
N LEU A 2 13.95 3.42 7.39
CA LEU A 2 12.65 3.66 8.02
C LEU A 2 12.74 3.58 9.54
N SER A 3 11.94 4.40 10.24
CA SER A 3 11.79 4.31 11.69
C SER A 3 10.88 3.15 12.09
N ALA A 4 10.90 2.75 13.37
CA ALA A 4 10.01 1.71 13.90
C ALA A 4 8.52 2.02 13.63
N TYR A 5 8.11 3.28 13.78
CA TYR A 5 6.76 3.75 13.44
C TYR A 5 6.42 3.53 11.97
N GLN A 6 7.37 3.79 11.06
CA GLN A 6 7.14 3.58 9.63
C GLN A 6 7.05 2.09 9.28
N ILE A 7 7.85 1.23 9.92
CA ILE A 7 7.76 -0.22 9.74
C ILE A 7 6.40 -0.74 10.23
N GLN A 8 5.92 -0.26 11.38
CA GLN A 8 4.58 -0.58 11.86
C GLN A 8 3.51 -0.15 10.85
N LYS A 9 3.62 1.07 10.32
CA LYS A 9 2.71 1.59 9.29
C LYS A 9 2.70 0.74 8.02
N VAL A 10 3.85 0.20 7.58
CA VAL A 10 3.90 -0.76 6.46
C VAL A 10 3.08 -2.01 6.78
N ASN A 11 3.24 -2.58 7.99
CA ASN A 11 2.50 -3.79 8.38
C ASN A 11 0.99 -3.54 8.43
N GLU A 12 0.55 -2.38 8.91
CA GLU A 12 -0.86 -1.98 8.93
C GLU A 12 -1.42 -1.85 7.51
N ILE A 13 -0.72 -1.16 6.61
CA ILE A 13 -1.11 -1.04 5.20
C ILE A 13 -1.19 -2.44 4.55
N ASP A 14 -0.16 -3.27 4.73
CA ASP A 14 -0.11 -4.61 4.14
C ASP A 14 -1.24 -5.53 4.65
N GLN A 15 -1.64 -5.39 5.92
CA GLN A 15 -2.78 -6.09 6.49
C GLN A 15 -4.10 -5.62 5.88
N ILE A 16 -4.34 -4.31 5.79
CA ILE A 16 -5.57 -3.75 5.21
C ILE A 16 -5.70 -4.15 3.74
N VAL A 17 -4.63 -4.06 2.97
CA VAL A 17 -4.59 -4.48 1.56
C VAL A 17 -4.90 -5.98 1.44
N PHE A 18 -4.35 -6.80 2.32
CA PHE A 18 -4.62 -8.23 2.34
C PHE A 18 -6.08 -8.55 2.64
N ASP A 19 -6.69 -7.87 3.60
CA ASP A 19 -8.10 -8.06 3.94
C ASP A 19 -9.02 -7.54 2.82
N PHE A 20 -8.66 -6.44 2.16
CA PHE A 20 -9.33 -6.00 0.94
C PHE A 20 -9.35 -7.10 -0.14
N PHE A 21 -8.21 -7.73 -0.43
CA PHE A 21 -8.14 -8.81 -1.42
C PHE A 21 -8.85 -10.11 -1.00
N LYS A 22 -9.08 -10.31 0.30
CA LYS A 22 -9.92 -11.41 0.80
C LYS A 22 -11.40 -11.12 0.59
N LEU A 23 -11.84 -9.91 0.89
CA LEU A 23 -13.23 -9.47 0.71
C LEU A 23 -13.59 -9.35 -0.78
N HIS A 24 -12.61 -9.02 -1.62
CA HIS A 24 -12.77 -8.86 -3.06
C HIS A 24 -11.94 -9.90 -3.84
N PRO A 25 -12.31 -11.20 -3.81
CA PRO A 25 -11.47 -12.27 -4.36
C PRO A 25 -11.25 -12.19 -5.88
N LYS A 26 -12.15 -11.51 -6.60
CA LYS A 26 -12.05 -11.26 -8.05
C LYS A 26 -11.01 -10.19 -8.39
N VAL A 27 -10.70 -9.29 -7.46
CA VAL A 27 -9.72 -8.22 -7.66
C VAL A 27 -8.32 -8.81 -7.48
N LYS A 28 -7.50 -8.73 -8.52
CA LYS A 28 -6.11 -9.23 -8.51
C LYS A 28 -5.11 -8.11 -8.26
N GLU A 29 -5.49 -6.89 -8.59
CA GLU A 29 -4.67 -5.71 -8.55
C GLU A 29 -5.56 -4.48 -8.36
N ILE A 30 -5.04 -3.47 -7.67
CA ILE A 30 -5.74 -2.20 -7.43
C ILE A 30 -4.72 -1.06 -7.32
N GLN A 31 -5.10 0.14 -7.77
CA GLN A 31 -4.28 1.33 -7.57
C GLN A 31 -4.29 1.72 -6.10
N CYS A 32 -3.14 2.12 -5.57
CA CYS A 32 -3.00 2.53 -4.18
C CYS A 32 -3.93 3.70 -3.81
N LYS A 33 -4.17 4.63 -4.76
CA LYS A 33 -5.04 5.79 -4.53
C LYS A 33 -6.50 5.38 -4.24
N ASP A 34 -6.96 4.29 -4.83
CA ASP A 34 -8.35 3.82 -4.68
C ASP A 34 -8.59 3.19 -3.30
N LEU A 35 -7.51 2.84 -2.57
CA LEU A 35 -7.59 2.32 -1.20
C LEU A 35 -7.49 3.41 -0.13
N MET A 36 -7.32 4.68 -0.52
CA MET A 36 -7.12 5.77 0.44
C MET A 36 -8.26 5.94 1.43
N GLU A 37 -9.50 5.83 0.97
CA GLU A 37 -10.67 5.93 1.84
C GLU A 37 -10.62 4.87 2.94
N ILE A 38 -10.19 3.64 2.61
CA ILE A 38 -10.04 2.56 3.57
C ILE A 38 -8.94 2.90 4.57
N PHE A 39 -7.79 3.37 4.11
CA PHE A 39 -6.70 3.71 5.04
C PHE A 39 -7.01 4.90 5.95
N VAL A 40 -7.85 5.84 5.50
CA VAL A 40 -8.34 6.93 6.35
C VAL A 40 -9.34 6.42 7.37
N LYS A 41 -10.27 5.56 6.95
CA LYS A 41 -11.24 4.91 7.85
C LYS A 41 -10.58 4.07 8.95
N GLU A 42 -9.50 3.37 8.61
CA GLU A 42 -8.70 2.56 9.53
C GLU A 42 -7.66 3.40 10.33
N ASN A 43 -7.71 4.74 10.24
CA ASN A 43 -6.80 5.67 10.93
C ASN A 43 -5.30 5.52 10.60
N VAL A 44 -4.95 4.85 9.50
CA VAL A 44 -3.56 4.75 9.02
C VAL A 44 -3.08 6.08 8.43
N PHE A 45 -3.99 6.83 7.80
CA PHE A 45 -3.76 8.22 7.40
C PHE A 45 -4.85 9.12 7.96
N ASN A 46 -4.48 10.32 8.42
CA ASN A 46 -5.44 11.23 9.04
C ASN A 46 -6.49 11.77 8.06
N LYS A 47 -6.11 11.91 6.78
CA LYS A 47 -6.99 12.38 5.71
C LYS A 47 -6.40 12.02 4.35
N ASP A 48 -7.25 11.88 3.36
CA ASP A 48 -6.81 11.89 1.98
C ASP A 48 -6.65 13.34 1.49
N TYR A 49 -5.60 13.57 0.71
CA TYR A 49 -5.41 14.83 0.00
C TYR A 49 -4.76 14.56 -1.35
N LYS A 50 -5.22 15.29 -2.37
CA LYS A 50 -4.70 15.20 -3.75
C LYS A 50 -4.67 13.75 -4.28
N GLU A 51 -5.75 13.01 -4.08
CA GLU A 51 -5.94 11.64 -4.58
C GLU A 51 -4.80 10.69 -4.15
N GLY A 52 -4.67 10.49 -2.84
CA GLY A 52 -3.72 9.56 -2.25
C GLY A 52 -2.27 10.00 -2.23
N LEU A 53 -2.01 11.32 -2.28
CA LEU A 53 -0.67 11.85 -2.08
C LEU A 53 0.02 11.33 -0.79
N PRO A 54 -0.62 11.30 0.41
CA PRO A 54 0.07 10.84 1.61
C PRO A 54 0.54 9.38 1.53
N LEU A 55 -0.21 8.51 0.86
CA LEU A 55 0.23 7.14 0.62
C LEU A 55 1.35 7.08 -0.40
N ARG A 56 1.24 7.79 -1.52
CA ARG A 56 2.29 7.82 -2.55
C ARG A 56 3.63 8.32 -2.00
N ASP A 57 3.62 9.38 -1.19
CA ASP A 57 4.83 9.91 -0.54
C ASP A 57 5.43 8.90 0.44
N PHE A 58 4.58 8.18 1.17
CA PHE A 58 5.03 7.10 2.05
C PHE A 58 5.67 5.95 1.26
N LEU A 59 5.03 5.46 0.20
CA LEU A 59 5.53 4.36 -0.62
C LEU A 59 6.84 4.73 -1.33
N LYS A 60 6.97 5.97 -1.80
CA LYS A 60 8.22 6.51 -2.34
C LYS A 60 9.36 6.43 -1.33
N LYS A 61 9.11 6.79 -0.07
CA LYS A 61 10.13 6.70 1.00
C LYS A 61 10.51 5.25 1.32
N VAL A 62 9.57 4.31 1.21
CA VAL A 62 9.83 2.87 1.38
C VAL A 62 10.69 2.34 0.23
N GLU A 63 10.39 2.72 -1.01
CA GLU A 63 11.20 2.41 -2.21
C GLU A 63 12.61 3.01 -2.12
N GLU A 64 12.74 4.30 -1.76
CA GLU A 64 14.03 4.96 -1.55
C GLU A 64 14.85 4.34 -0.42
N SER A 65 14.21 3.60 0.49
CA SER A 65 14.88 2.86 1.57
C SER A 65 15.16 1.39 1.21
N ASP A 66 14.86 0.95 -0.01
CA ASP A 66 14.95 -0.45 -0.47
C ASP A 66 14.20 -1.44 0.44
N GLN A 67 13.04 -1.01 0.94
CA GLN A 67 12.27 -1.74 1.95
C GLN A 67 10.89 -2.19 1.45
N LEU A 68 10.68 -2.27 0.13
CA LEU A 68 9.46 -2.80 -0.46
C LEU A 68 9.18 -4.26 -0.05
N ALA A 69 10.24 -5.03 0.27
CA ALA A 69 10.12 -6.39 0.78
C ALA A 69 9.41 -6.50 2.14
N LEU A 70 9.20 -5.39 2.85
CA LEU A 70 8.42 -5.36 4.09
C LEU A 70 6.93 -5.67 3.84
N PHE A 71 6.42 -5.48 2.62
CA PHE A 71 5.08 -5.91 2.22
C PHE A 71 5.08 -7.44 2.01
N LYS A 72 4.70 -8.17 3.07
CA LYS A 72 4.77 -9.64 3.11
C LYS A 72 3.53 -10.30 2.50
N LYS A 73 2.34 -9.71 2.66
CA LYS A 73 1.04 -10.28 2.28
C LYS A 73 0.57 -9.82 0.92
N SER A 74 0.98 -8.65 0.49
CA SER A 74 0.75 -8.10 -0.85
C SER A 74 2.06 -7.91 -1.61
N THR A 75 1.96 -7.75 -2.93
CA THR A 75 3.08 -7.27 -3.75
C THR A 75 2.80 -5.82 -4.11
N LEU A 76 3.67 -4.92 -3.66
CA LEU A 76 3.63 -3.52 -4.02
C LEU A 76 4.60 -3.29 -5.19
N TYR A 77 4.15 -2.59 -6.22
CA TYR A 77 5.02 -2.17 -7.30
C TYR A 77 4.55 -0.84 -7.89
N ARG A 78 5.47 -0.17 -8.58
CA ARG A 78 5.21 1.06 -9.32
C ARG A 78 5.21 0.73 -10.80
N ASN A 79 4.16 1.12 -11.51
CA ASN A 79 4.09 0.98 -12.95
C ASN A 79 5.00 2.03 -13.61
N GLU A 80 5.86 1.62 -14.54
CA GLU A 80 6.85 2.50 -15.16
C GLU A 80 6.24 3.51 -16.15
N GLU A 81 5.14 3.16 -16.82
CA GLU A 81 4.50 3.99 -17.85
C GLU A 81 3.74 5.16 -17.24
N ASN A 82 2.86 4.88 -16.28
CA ASN A 82 1.99 5.90 -15.66
C ASN A 82 2.51 6.39 -14.29
N ARG A 83 3.58 5.76 -13.77
CA ARG A 83 4.21 6.07 -12.48
C ARG A 83 3.30 5.91 -11.27
N TYR A 84 2.15 5.25 -11.43
CA TYR A 84 1.22 4.95 -10.34
C TYR A 84 1.66 3.72 -9.55
N TRP A 85 1.22 3.70 -8.29
CA TRP A 85 1.47 2.63 -7.36
C TRP A 85 0.30 1.65 -7.38
N TYR A 86 0.63 0.36 -7.38
CA TYR A 86 -0.34 -0.73 -7.41
C TYR A 86 -0.04 -1.74 -6.32
N PHE A 87 -1.10 -2.20 -5.65
CA PHE A 87 -1.05 -3.42 -4.87
C PHE A 87 -1.55 -4.57 -5.73
N LYS A 88 -0.84 -5.68 -5.67
CA LYS A 88 -1.20 -6.94 -6.32
C LYS A 88 -1.37 -8.02 -5.27
N LYS A 89 -2.43 -8.81 -5.42
CA LYS A 89 -2.70 -9.97 -4.58
C LYS A 89 -1.58 -10.99 -4.77
N LYS A 90 -0.94 -11.41 -3.67
CA LYS A 90 -0.05 -12.57 -3.72
C LYS A 90 -0.90 -13.82 -3.91
N SER A 91 -0.75 -14.49 -5.05
CA SER A 91 -1.23 -15.87 -5.18
C SER A 91 -0.43 -16.73 -4.22
N LYS A 92 -1.10 -17.52 -3.39
CA LYS A 92 -0.45 -18.62 -2.69
C LYS A 92 0.18 -19.51 -3.76
N LYS A 93 1.51 -19.60 -3.74
CA LYS A 93 2.26 -20.62 -4.48
C LYS A 93 2.36 -21.85 -3.57
#